data_AF-A0A940VWU7-F1
#
_entry.id   AF-A0A940VWU7-F1
#
_cell.length_a   1.000
_cell.length_b   1.000
_cell.length_c   1.000
_cell.angle_alpha   90.00
_cell.angle_beta   90.00
_cell.angle_gamma   90.00
#
_symmetry.space_group_name_H-M   'P 1'
#
loop_
_entity.id
_entity.type
_entity.pdbx_description
1 polymer ?
#
loop_
_entity_poly.entity_id
_entity_poly.type
_entity_poly.pdbx_seq_one_letter_code
_entity_poly.pdbx_strand_id
1 'polypeptide(L)' 'MALKAAFIFIAPETDAKLHNATINAPVVQLHVVGVKTYQEAELVAAKLVEQGIEAIELCAGFGIEGVAKVKAAVKGKAET' A
#
# COMPACT_ATOMS: atom_id res chain seq x y z
N MET A 1 -19.67 -3.64 -6.58
CA MET A 1 -18.90 -2.76 -5.68
C MET A 1 -17.58 -2.44 -6.36
N ALA A 2 -17.05 -1.23 -6.20
CA ALA A 2 -15.73 -0.89 -6.73
C ALA A 2 -14.65 -1.57 -5.89
N LEU A 3 -13.65 -2.16 -6.54
CA LEU A 3 -12.50 -2.78 -5.88
C LEU A 3 -11.74 -1.73 -5.08
N LYS A 4 -11.44 -2.01 -3.82
CA LYS A 4 -10.57 -1.14 -3.01
C LYS A 4 -9.12 -1.60 -3.14
N ALA A 5 -8.31 -0.81 -3.82
CA ALA A 5 -6.89 -1.11 -4.04
C ALA A 5 -6.01 -0.03 -3.43
N ALA A 6 -4.75 -0.37 -3.19
CA ALA A 6 -3.72 0.59 -2.82
C ALA A 6 -2.48 0.45 -3.71
N PHE A 7 -1.79 1.56 -3.91
CA PHE A 7 -0.46 1.63 -4.49
C PHE A 7 0.48 2.28 -3.47
N ILE A 8 1.49 1.55 -3.02
CA ILE A 8 2.48 2.06 -2.07
C ILE A 8 3.79 2.28 -2.82
N PHE A 9 4.32 3.50 -2.75
CA PHE A 9 5.63 3.82 -3.31
C PHE A 9 6.62 4.17 -2.22
N ILE A 10 7.87 3.73 -2.39
CA ILE A 10 8.96 4.07 -1.48
C ILE A 10 9.86 5.13 -2.11
N ALA A 11 10.12 6.21 -1.37
CA ALA A 11 11.07 7.24 -1.77
C ALA A 11 11.64 7.98 -0.54
N PRO A 12 12.82 8.62 -0.66
CA PRO A 12 13.31 9.53 0.38
C PRO A 12 12.30 10.65 0.65
N GLU A 13 12.30 11.16 1.88
CA GLU A 13 11.54 12.36 2.30
C GLU A 13 10.01 12.26 2.20
N THR A 14 9.47 11.09 1.87
CA THR A 14 8.03 10.84 1.97
C THR A 14 7.56 10.74 3.42
N ASP A 15 6.29 11.03 3.62
CA ASP A 15 5.57 10.94 4.88
C ASP A 15 4.18 10.41 4.55
N ALA A 16 3.82 9.24 5.05
CA ALA A 16 2.55 8.58 4.72
C ALA A 16 1.32 9.42 5.09
N LYS A 17 1.43 10.36 6.04
CA LYS A 17 0.33 11.23 6.47
C LYS A 17 0.14 12.43 5.54
N LEU A 18 1.22 12.91 4.93
CA LEU A 18 1.20 14.08 4.05
C LEU A 18 1.11 13.69 2.57
N HIS A 19 1.85 12.66 2.18
CA HIS A 19 2.02 12.22 0.80
C HIS A 19 1.12 11.01 0.52
N ASN A 20 -0.19 11.25 0.55
CA ASN A 20 -1.19 10.26 0.17
C ASN A 20 -2.33 10.91 -0.63
N ALA A 21 -3.03 10.09 -1.42
CA ALA A 21 -4.20 10.51 -2.17
C ALA A 21 -5.15 9.34 -2.40
N THR A 22 -6.43 9.64 -2.60
CA THR A 22 -7.44 8.66 -3.03
C THR A 22 -8.03 9.08 -4.37
N ILE A 23 -8.04 8.15 -5.32
CA ILE A 23 -8.64 8.32 -6.64
C ILE A 23 -9.87 7.42 -6.69
N ASN A 24 -11.04 8.02 -6.90
CA ASN A 24 -12.31 7.30 -7.04
C ASN A 24 -12.66 7.14 -8.53
N ALA A 25 -12.53 5.92 -9.05
CA ALA A 25 -12.97 5.55 -10.39
C ALA A 25 -14.21 4.63 -10.30
N PRO A 26 -14.95 4.40 -11.41
CA PRO A 26 -16.21 3.64 -11.37
C PRO A 26 -16.06 2.20 -10.86
N VAL A 27 -14.91 1.56 -11.13
CA VAL A 27 -14.66 0.14 -10.79
C VAL A 27 -13.57 -0.05 -9.74
N VAL A 28 -12.79 1.00 -9.43
CA VAL A 28 -11.68 0.93 -8.48
C VAL A 28 -11.59 2.21 -7.66
N GLN A 29 -11.41 2.05 -6.36
CA GLN A 29 -10.99 3.12 -5.45
C GLN A 29 -9.52 2.87 -5.11
N LEU A 30 -8.63 3.69 -5.67
CA LEU A 30 -7.19 3.55 -5.52
C LEU A 30 -6.65 4.48 -4.43
N HIS A 31 -5.97 3.91 -3.45
CA HIS A 31 -5.26 4.65 -2.40
C HIS A 31 -3.77 4.70 -2.71
N VAL A 32 -3.22 5.88 -2.94
CA VAL A 32 -1.79 6.08 -3.18
C VAL A 32 -1.14 6.55 -1.90
N VAL A 33 -0.08 5.87 -1.44
CA VAL A 33 0.63 6.24 -0.20
C VAL A 33 2.14 6.20 -0.40
N GLY A 34 2.80 7.31 -0.07
CA GLY A 34 4.26 7.40 -0.05
C GLY A 34 4.83 7.00 1.31
N VAL A 35 5.81 6.11 1.32
CA VAL A 35 6.49 5.63 2.53
C VAL A 35 8.00 5.76 2.41
N LYS A 36 8.68 6.02 3.53
CA LYS A 36 10.12 6.24 3.57
C LYS A 36 10.93 4.96 3.78
N THR A 37 10.31 3.94 4.38
CA THR A 37 10.98 2.69 4.76
C THR A 37 10.05 1.49 4.59
N TYR A 38 10.64 0.29 4.50
CA TYR A 38 9.85 -0.95 4.47
C TYR A 38 9.05 -1.16 5.76
N GLN A 39 9.60 -0.79 6.92
CA GLN A 39 8.87 -0.91 8.18
C GLN A 39 7.62 -0.01 8.19
N GLU A 40 7.73 1.20 7.67
CA GLU A 40 6.55 2.06 7.48
C GLU A 40 5.57 1.47 6.48
N ALA A 41 6.06 0.87 5.39
CA ALA A 41 5.21 0.17 4.42
C ALA A 41 4.44 -1.00 5.04
N GLU A 42 5.08 -1.81 5.91
CA GLU A 42 4.45 -2.90 6.64
C GLU A 42 3.28 -2.39 7.51
N LEU A 43 3.49 -1.29 8.24
CA LEU A 43 2.46 -0.66 9.08
C LEU A 43 1.32 -0.06 8.25
N VAL A 44 1.65 0.62 7.16
CA VAL A 44 0.66 1.19 6.24
C VAL A 44 -0.17 0.10 5.59
N ALA A 45 0.46 -0.95 5.08
CA ALA A 45 -0.23 -2.08 4.45
C ALA A 45 -1.16 -2.80 5.43
N ALA A 46 -0.69 -3.05 6.67
CA ALA A 46 -1.53 -3.64 7.72
C ALA A 46 -2.78 -2.78 8.01
N LYS A 47 -2.62 -1.45 8.10
CA LYS A 47 -3.76 -0.54 8.30
C LYS A 47 -4.70 -0.50 7.11
N LEU A 48 -4.17 -0.51 5.89
CA LEU A 48 -4.96 -0.50 4.66
C LEU A 48 -5.85 -1.74 4.55
N VAL A 49 -5.34 -2.93 4.88
CA VAL A 49 -6.18 -4.14 4.87
C VAL A 49 -7.26 -4.12 5.96
N GLU A 50 -7.02 -3.45 7.10
CA GLU A 50 -8.07 -3.21 8.11
C GLU A 50 -9.16 -2.25 7.61
N GLN A 51 -8.83 -1.37 6.67
CA GLN A 51 -9.78 -0.45 6.01
C GLN A 51 -10.52 -1.10 4.82
N GLY A 52 -10.26 -2.39 4.56
CA GLY A 52 -10.89 -3.17 3.50
C GLY A 52 -10.24 -2.98 2.14
N ILE A 53 -8.95 -2.61 2.07
CA ILE A 53 -8.16 -2.76 0.84
C ILE A 53 -7.95 -4.25 0.56
N GLU A 54 -8.27 -4.67 -0.66
CA GLU A 54 -8.25 -6.07 -1.11
C GLU A 54 -7.02 -6.39 -1.98
N ALA A 55 -6.38 -5.36 -2.55
CA ALA A 55 -5.18 -5.49 -3.38
C ALA A 55 -4.20 -4.35 -3.11
N ILE A 56 -2.91 -4.64 -3.02
CA ILE A 56 -1.84 -3.67 -2.79
C ILE A 56 -0.75 -3.86 -3.84
N GLU A 57 -0.58 -2.88 -4.71
CA GLU A 57 0.54 -2.82 -5.65
C GLU A 57 1.71 -2.03 -5.04
N LEU A 58 2.93 -2.52 -5.25
CA LEU A 58 4.15 -1.92 -4.74
C LEU A 58 5.00 -1.39 -5.88
N CYS A 59 5.51 -0.16 -5.73
CA CYS A 59 6.42 0.37 -6.74
C CYS A 59 7.73 -0.46 -6.81
N ALA A 60 8.42 -0.40 -7.95
CA ALA A 60 9.64 -1.18 -8.18
C ALA A 60 10.74 -0.96 -7.12
N GLY A 61 10.72 0.17 -6.41
CA GLY A 61 11.67 0.49 -5.34
C GLY A 61 11.64 -0.46 -4.14
N PHE A 62 10.62 -1.30 -4.00
CA PHE A 62 10.53 -2.30 -2.93
C PHE A 62 11.46 -3.51 -3.12
N GLY A 63 11.80 -3.85 -4.37
CA GLY A 63 12.52 -5.08 -4.67
C GLY A 63 11.87 -6.34 -4.07
N ILE A 64 12.62 -7.44 -4.01
CA ILE A 64 12.09 -8.72 -3.51
C ILE A 64 11.87 -8.67 -1.99
N GLU A 65 12.82 -8.10 -1.24
CA GLU A 65 12.76 -8.05 0.22
C GLU A 65 11.61 -7.20 0.74
N GLY A 66 11.40 -6.02 0.14
CA GLY A 66 10.29 -5.13 0.52
C GLY A 66 8.93 -5.75 0.21
N VAL A 67 8.77 -6.39 -0.96
CA VAL A 67 7.55 -7.12 -1.32
C VAL A 67 7.27 -8.24 -0.32
N ALA A 68 8.28 -9.05 0.03
CA ALA A 68 8.11 -10.14 0.99
C ALA A 68 7.67 -9.64 2.38
N LYS A 69 8.23 -8.53 2.85
CA LYS A 69 7.86 -7.89 4.12
C LYS A 69 6.40 -7.42 4.12
N VAL A 70 5.99 -6.70 3.08
CA VAL A 70 4.60 -6.23 2.95
C VAL A 70 3.64 -7.41 2.86
N LYS A 71 3.98 -8.44 2.09
CA LYS A 71 3.18 -9.67 1.98
C LYS A 71 2.99 -10.37 3.33
N ALA A 72 4.02 -10.41 4.16
CA ALA A 72 3.91 -10.94 5.52
C ALA A 72 3.00 -10.06 6.41
N ALA A 73 3.10 -8.73 6.27
CA ALA A 73 2.31 -7.78 7.06
C ALA A 73 0.81 -7.85 6.79
N VAL A 74 0.39 -8.09 5.53
CA VAL A 74 -1.04 -8.19 5.16
C VAL A 74 -1.68 -9.50 5.58
N LYS A 75 -0.91 -10.53 5.94
CA LYS A 75 -1.40 -11.83 6.46
C LYS A 75 -2.47 -12.49 5.57
N GLY A 76 -2.31 -12.39 4.25
CA GLY A 76 -3.25 -12.95 3.26
C GLY A 76 -4.61 -12.25 3.19
N LYS A 77 -4.75 -11.06 3.79
CA LYS A 77 -5.99 -10.26 3.72
C LYS A 77 -6.09 -9.43 2.44
N ALA A 78 -4.99 -9.27 1.72
CA ALA A 78 -4.93 -8.62 0.42
C ALA A 78 -3.88 -9.31 -0.46
N GLU A 79 -4.11 -9.26 -1.77
CA GLU A 79 -3.11 -9.65 -2.76
C GLU A 79 -2.03 -8.56 -2.87
N THR A 80 -0.76 -8.97 -2.82
CA THR A 80 0.44 -8.11 -2.86
C THR A 80 1.44 -8.60 -3.88
#